data_AF-A0A662PYQ7-F1
#
_entry.id   AF-A0A662PYQ7-F1
#
_cell.length_a   1.000
_cell.length_b   1.000
_cell.length_c   1.000
_cell.angle_alpha   90.00
_cell.angle_beta   90.00
_cell.angle_gamma   90.00
#
_symmetry.space_group_name_H-M   'P 1'
#
loop_
_entity.id
_entity.type
_entity.pdbx_description
1 polymer ?
#
loop_
_entity_poly.entity_id
_entity_poly.type
_entity_poly.pdbx_seq_one_letter_code
_entity_poly.pdbx_strand_id
1 'polypeptide(L)' 'MSEKVLKLFKSELRVINVGLDIFYKDLTRQGVKSIQVSWQPPPKLEKKLDEALKKLL' A
#
# COMPACT_ATOMS: atom_id res chain seq x y z
N MET A 1 20.08 -9.04 14.75
CA MET A 1 19.08 -8.47 13.82
C MET A 1 19.18 -9.01 12.39
N SER A 2 20.38 -9.37 11.91
CA SER A 2 20.66 -9.70 10.51
C SER A 2 20.06 -11.04 10.02
N GLU A 3 19.94 -12.05 10.89
CA GLU A 3 19.49 -13.39 10.47
C GLU A 3 18.05 -13.44 9.96
N LYS A 4 17.12 -12.69 10.58
CA LYS A 4 15.71 -12.65 10.15
C LYS A 4 15.56 -12.01 8.77
N VAL A 5 16.32 -10.97 8.50
CA VAL A 5 16.35 -10.29 7.20
C VAL A 5 16.93 -11.21 6.13
N LEU A 6 18.06 -11.88 6.43
CA LEU A 6 18.66 -12.86 5.52
C LEU A 6 17.72 -14.05 5.23
N LYS A 7 16.93 -14.49 6.21
CA LYS A 7 15.93 -15.53 6.02
C LYS A 7 14.85 -15.10 5.03
N LEU A 8 14.41 -13.84 5.07
CA LEU A 8 13.43 -13.28 4.12
C LEU A 8 13.92 -13.40 2.67
N PHE A 9 15.17 -13.04 2.41
CA PHE A 9 15.78 -13.10 1.08
C PHE A 9 16.11 -14.53 0.60
N LYS A 10 16.17 -15.50 1.52
CA LYS A 10 16.37 -16.92 1.21
C LYS A 10 15.06 -17.70 1.04
N SER A 11 13.93 -17.07 1.34
CA SER A 11 12.59 -17.67 1.19
C SER A 11 11.88 -17.13 -0.05
N GLU A 12 10.85 -17.85 -0.52
CA GLU A 12 9.94 -17.34 -1.55
C GLU A 12 9.36 -15.98 -1.12
N LEU A 13 9.70 -14.91 -1.85
CA LEU A 13 9.22 -13.57 -1.56
C LEU A 13 7.74 -13.44 -1.96
N ARG A 14 6.92 -13.00 -1.01
CA ARG A 14 5.51 -12.62 -1.26
C ARG A 14 5.31 -11.17 -0.86
N VAL A 15 4.78 -10.36 -1.76
CA VAL A 15 4.70 -8.90 -1.59
C VAL A 15 3.25 -8.42 -1.57
N ILE A 16 2.95 -7.54 -0.62
CA ILE A 16 1.73 -6.74 -0.60
C ILE A 16 2.15 -5.32 -0.93
N ASN A 17 1.89 -4.85 -2.14
CA ASN A 17 2.25 -3.50 -2.56
C ASN A 17 1.20 -2.50 -2.06
N VAL A 18 1.67 -1.49 -1.34
CA VAL A 18 0.88 -0.34 -0.90
C VAL A 18 1.53 0.90 -1.49
N GLY A 19 0.85 1.54 -2.43
CA GLY A 19 1.38 2.72 -3.12
C GLY A 19 1.33 2.56 -4.64
N LEU A 20 2.41 2.98 -5.31
CA LEU A 20 2.43 3.11 -6.77
C LEU A 20 2.27 1.75 -7.47
N ASP A 21 1.34 1.70 -8.41
CA ASP A 21 1.05 0.52 -9.23
C ASP A 21 2.24 0.07 -10.10
N ILE A 22 3.17 0.98 -10.43
CA ILE A 22 4.38 0.64 -11.18
C ILE A 22 5.26 -0.39 -10.46
N PHE A 23 5.34 -0.32 -9.13
CA PHE A 23 6.13 -1.29 -8.35
C PHE A 23 5.49 -2.68 -8.37
N TYR A 24 4.16 -2.75 -8.25
CA TYR A 24 3.42 -4.00 -8.40
C TYR A 24 3.62 -4.63 -9.79
N LYS A 25 3.52 -3.82 -10.84
CA LYS A 25 3.75 -4.25 -12.24
C LYS A 25 5.17 -4.74 -12.49
N ASP A 26 6.17 -4.04 -11.96
CA ASP A 26 7.57 -4.45 -12.11
C ASP A 26 7.87 -5.75 -11.36
N LEU A 27 7.30 -5.95 -10.17
CA LEU A 27 7.45 -7.20 -9.39
C LEU A 27 6.77 -8.39 -10.08
N THR A 28 5.54 -8.21 -10.57
CA THR A 28 4.81 -9.27 -11.28
C THR A 28 5.48 -9.64 -12.60
N ARG A 29 6.05 -8.68 -13.34
CA ARG A 29 6.86 -8.95 -14.55
C ARG A 29 8.09 -9.81 -14.25
N GLN A 30 8.66 -9.71 -13.06
CA GLN A 30 9.79 -10.53 -12.60
C GLN A 30 9.34 -11.90 -12.03
N GLY A 31 8.03 -12.22 -12.08
CA GLY A 31 7.49 -13.47 -11.56
C GLY A 31 7.32 -13.50 -10.04
N VAL A 32 7.47 -12.37 -9.34
CA VAL A 32 7.28 -12.29 -7.88
C VAL A 32 5.79 -12.31 -7.53
N LYS A 33 5.39 -13.21 -6.63
CA LYS A 33 4.01 -13.31 -6.13
C LYS A 33 3.64 -12.05 -5.36
N SER A 34 2.80 -11.23 -5.97
CA SER A 34 2.47 -9.91 -5.44
C SER A 34 0.97 -9.63 -5.55
N ILE A 35 0.44 -8.82 -4.64
CA ILE A 35 -0.91 -8.22 -4.73
C ILE A 35 -0.82 -6.70 -4.59
N GLN A 36 -1.70 -5.97 -5.27
CA GLN A 36 -1.83 -4.52 -5.15
C GLN A 36 -2.96 -4.18 -4.18
N VAL A 37 -2.65 -3.38 -3.16
CA VAL A 37 -3.69 -2.85 -2.27
C VAL A 37 -4.30 -1.61 -2.92
N SER A 38 -5.62 -1.62 -3.08
CA SER A 38 -6.40 -0.43 -3.43
C SER A 38 -6.50 0.50 -2.21
N TRP A 39 -5.39 1.14 -1.87
CA TRP A 39 -5.31 2.07 -0.75
C TRP A 39 -5.27 3.51 -1.23
N GLN A 40 -6.04 4.37 -0.57
CA GLN A 40 -5.96 5.82 -0.71
C GLN A 40 -5.87 6.42 0.70
N PRO A 41 -5.12 7.53 0.89
CA PRO A 41 -5.16 8.24 2.16
C PRO A 41 -6.60 8.70 2.44
N PRO A 42 -7.01 8.83 3.71
CA PRO A 42 -8.26 9.47 4.04
C PRO A 42 -8.35 10.82 3.32
N PRO A 43 -9.51 11.17 2.74
CA PRO A 43 -9.66 12.47 2.12
C PRO A 43 -9.26 13.53 3.16
N LYS A 44 -8.37 14.44 2.76
CA LYS A 44 -8.07 15.61 3.58
C LYS A 44 -9.30 16.49 3.54
N LEU A 45 -10.23 16.23 4.46
CA LEU A 45 -11.48 16.95 4.55
C LEU A 45 -11.11 18.41 4.82
N GLU A 46 -11.36 19.28 3.85
CA GLU A 46 -11.20 20.71 4.08
C GLU A 46 -12.10 21.08 5.26
N LYS A 47 -11.57 21.77 6.26
CA LYS A 47 -12.31 22.10 7.49
C LYS A 47 -13.69 22.70 7.20
N LYS A 48 -13.79 23.53 6.16
CA LYS A 48 -15.06 24.13 5.71
C LYS A 48 -16.09 23.11 5.26
N LEU A 49 -15.66 22.04 4.58
CA LEU A 49 -16.54 20.97 4.12
C LEU A 49 -16.99 20.08 5.29
N ASP A 50 -16.09 19.79 6.23
CA ASP A 50 -16.43 19.05 7.46
C ASP A 50 -17.47 19.80 8.32
N GLU A 51 -17.26 21.10 8.51
CA GLU A 51 -18.19 21.96 9.25
C GLU A 51 -19.54 22.09 8.56
N ALA A 52 -19.58 22.18 7.23
CA ALA A 52 -20.83 22.21 6.48
C ALA A 52 -21.60 20.89 6.61
N LEU A 53 -20.90 19.75 6.51
CA LEU A 53 -21.51 18.43 6.62
C LEU A 53 -22.11 18.19 8.02
N LYS A 54 -21.40 18.60 9.08
CA LYS A 54 -21.88 18.54 10.49
C LYS A 54 -23.10 19.40 10.79
N LYS A 55 -23.41 20.39 9.96
CA LYS A 55 -24.62 21.22 10.12
C LYS A 55 -25.86 20.62 9.45
N LEU A 56 -25.67 19.67 8.53
CA LEU A 56 -26.74 19.02 7.78
C LEU A 56 -27.17 17.68 8.40
N LEU A 57 -26.28 17.06 9.19
CA LEU A 57 -26.51 15.83 9.97
C LEU A 57 -26.76 16.18 11.45
#